data_AF-A0A8T5L9T6-F1
#
_entry.id   AF-A0A8T5L9T6-F1
#
_cell.length_a   1.000
_cell.length_b   1.000
_cell.length_c   1.000
_cell.angle_alpha   90.00
_cell.angle_beta   90.00
_cell.angle_gamma   90.00
#
_symmetry.space_group_name_H-M   'P 1'
#
loop_
_entity.id
_entity.type
_entity.pdbx_description
1 polymer ?
#
loop_
_entity_poly.entity_id
_entity_poly.type
_entity_poly.pdbx_seq_one_letter_code
_entity_poly.pdbx_strand_id
1 'polypeptide(L)'
;MRLKFVKGKQHKLIRNFKTERGLTWKQLADLLKIKEGRLKAYVEETSLISEEIYNSLDEGEKYKKFVLERREDNWGGPKEG
;
A
#
# COMPACT_ATOMS: atom_id res chain seq x y z
N MET A 1 -3.96 4.64 9.33
CA MET A 1 -4.30 3.21 9.39
C MET A 1 -3.53 2.44 8.33
N ARG A 2 -3.16 1.19 8.61
CA ARG A 2 -2.51 0.23 7.72
C ARG A 2 -3.51 -0.80 7.23
N LEU A 3 -3.48 -1.10 5.94
CA LEU A 3 -4.44 -2.03 5.33
C LEU A 3 -3.76 -3.37 5.06
N LYS A 4 -4.35 -4.44 5.59
CA LYS A 4 -3.93 -5.81 5.29
C LYS A 4 -4.78 -6.37 4.17
N PHE A 5 -4.14 -6.76 3.08
CA PHE A 5 -4.80 -7.35 1.93
C PHE A 5 -4.72 -8.87 1.95
N VAL A 6 -5.59 -9.52 1.16
CA VAL A 6 -5.35 -10.89 0.71
C VAL A 6 -3.98 -10.98 0.05
N LYS A 7 -3.22 -12.04 0.34
CA LYS A 7 -1.86 -12.26 -0.19
C LYS A 7 -1.81 -12.06 -1.72
N GLY A 8 -0.85 -11.28 -2.18
CA GLY A 8 -0.62 -10.90 -3.57
C GLY A 8 -1.51 -9.77 -4.08
N LYS A 9 -2.54 -9.32 -3.35
CA LYS A 9 -3.45 -8.27 -3.82
C LYS A 9 -2.88 -6.87 -3.63
N GLN A 10 -2.06 -6.65 -2.59
CA GLN A 10 -1.37 -5.37 -2.43
C GLN A 10 -0.33 -5.20 -3.55
N HIS A 11 0.44 -6.25 -3.84
CA HIS A 11 1.35 -6.27 -4.98
C HIS A 11 0.62 -5.95 -6.29
N LYS A 12 -0.52 -6.62 -6.55
CA LYS A 12 -1.31 -6.42 -7.77
C LYS A 12 -1.86 -5.00 -7.88
N LEU A 13 -2.36 -4.42 -6.79
CA LEU A 13 -2.83 -3.03 -6.76
C LEU A 13 -1.73 -2.07 -7.23
N ILE A 14 -0.57 -2.14 -6.60
CA ILE A 14 0.56 -1.24 -6.89
C ILE A 14 1.06 -1.44 -8.32
N ARG A 15 1.20 -2.70 -8.75
CA ARG A 15 1.69 -3.03 -10.10
C ARG A 15 0.70 -2.61 -11.19
N ASN A 16 -0.60 -2.82 -10.98
CA ASN A 16 -1.62 -2.39 -11.92
C ASN A 16 -1.61 -0.87 -12.07
N PHE A 17 -1.65 -0.14 -10.95
CA PHE A 17 -1.61 1.32 -10.99
C PHE A 17 -0.37 1.85 -11.72
N LYS A 18 0.80 1.27 -11.44
CA LYS A 18 2.06 1.57 -12.14
C LYS A 18 1.92 1.35 -13.65
N THR A 19 1.39 0.19 -14.07
CA THR A 19 1.27 -0.19 -15.48
C THR A 19 0.21 0.65 -16.21
N GLU A 20 -0.96 0.87 -15.60
CA GLU A 20 -2.05 1.67 -16.16
C GLU A 20 -1.64 3.13 -16.39
N ARG A 21 -0.78 3.67 -15.52
CA ARG A 21 -0.24 5.04 -15.63
C ARG A 21 1.09 5.13 -16.38
N GLY A 22 1.67 4.01 -16.83
CA GLY A 22 2.96 3.99 -17.53
C GLY A 22 4.15 4.47 -16.69
N LEU A 23 4.09 4.34 -15.36
CA LEU A 23 5.10 4.89 -14.44
C LEU A 23 6.30 3.95 -14.25
N THR A 24 7.48 4.52 -14.01
CA THR A 24 8.61 3.81 -13.39
C THR A 24 8.39 3.64 -11.89
N TRP A 25 9.17 2.75 -11.25
CA TRP A 25 9.10 2.58 -9.79
C TRP A 25 9.48 3.86 -9.04
N LYS A 26 10.48 4.58 -9.53
CA LYS A 26 10.89 5.88 -9.00
C LYS A 26 9.78 6.92 -9.06
N GLN A 27 9.17 7.09 -10.24
CA GLN A 27 8.06 8.04 -10.41
C GLN A 27 6.85 7.69 -9.54
N LEU A 28 6.56 6.40 -9.35
CA LEU A 28 5.50 5.98 -8.45
C LEU A 28 5.83 6.32 -6.99
N ALA A 29 7.07 6.11 -6.57
CA ALA A 29 7.52 6.47 -5.23
C ALA A 29 7.44 7.99 -4.99
N ASP A 30 7.88 8.79 -5.97
CA ASP A 30 7.78 10.25 -5.94
C ASP A 30 6.30 10.71 -5.91
N LEU A 31 5.43 10.11 -6.73
CA LEU A 31 4.00 10.41 -6.75
C LEU A 31 3.32 10.13 -5.41
N LEU A 32 3.69 9.01 -4.77
CA LEU A 32 3.20 8.62 -3.44
C LEU A 32 3.94 9.33 -2.30
N LYS A 33 4.91 10.21 -2.60
CA LYS A 33 5.75 10.93 -1.63
C LYS A 33 6.44 10.00 -0.61
N ILE A 34 6.91 8.84 -1.07
CA ILE A 34 7.62 7.85 -0.26
C ILE A 34 8.99 7.51 -0.87
N LYS A 35 9.89 6.95 -0.05
CA LYS A 35 11.16 6.40 -0.54
C LYS A 35 10.91 5.14 -1.37
N GLU A 36 11.70 4.91 -2.43
CA GLU A 36 11.63 3.68 -3.24
C GLU A 36 11.76 2.40 -2.42
N GLY A 37 12.62 2.39 -1.39
CA GLY A 37 12.74 1.25 -0.48
C GLY A 37 11.44 0.93 0.28
N ARG A 38 10.67 1.96 0.64
CA ARG A 38 9.35 1.80 1.26
C ARG A 38 8.35 1.23 0.25
N LEU A 39 8.37 1.73 -0.98
CA LEU A 39 7.55 1.20 -2.07
C LEU A 39 7.86 -0.27 -2.35
N LYS A 40 9.16 -0.64 -2.37
CA LYS A 40 9.60 -2.03 -2.53
C LYS A 40 9.02 -2.92 -1.43
N ALA A 41 9.08 -2.50 -0.17
CA ALA A 41 8.50 -3.24 0.95
C ALA A 41 6.97 -3.46 0.79
N TYR A 42 6.26 -2.48 0.22
CA TYR A 42 4.84 -2.65 -0.11
C TYR A 42 4.61 -3.61 -1.28
N VAL A 43 5.43 -3.54 -2.32
CA VAL A 43 5.35 -4.44 -3.48
C VAL A 43 5.67 -5.89 -3.10
N GLU A 44 6.62 -6.09 -2.19
CA GLU A 44 7.01 -7.40 -1.65
C GLU A 44 6.08 -7.87 -0.52
N GLU A 45 5.09 -7.06 -0.13
CA GLU A 45 4.13 -7.32 0.95
C GLU A 45 4.78 -7.59 2.32
N THR A 46 6.03 -7.13 2.52
CA THR A 46 6.73 -7.14 3.82
C THR A 46 6.29 -5.99 4.72
N SER A 47 5.60 -5.00 4.16
CA SER A 47 4.97 -3.90 4.88
C SER A 47 3.56 -3.64 4.35
N LEU A 48 2.66 -3.20 5.24
CA LEU A 48 1.30 -2.83 4.88
C LEU A 48 1.26 -1.38 4.37
N ILE A 49 0.54 -1.15 3.26
CA ILE A 49 0.28 0.22 2.79
C ILE A 49 -0.60 0.96 3.79
N SER A 50 -0.38 2.27 3.91
CA SER A 50 -1.29 3.14 4.64
C SER A 50 -2.58 3.35 3.84
N GLU A 51 -3.65 3.70 4.53
CA GLU A 51 -4.92 4.06 3.91
C GLU A 51 -4.79 5.25 2.94
N GLU A 52 -3.93 6.23 3.26
CA GLU A 52 -3.63 7.36 2.35
C GLU A 52 -3.03 6.89 1.01
N ILE A 53 -2.07 5.96 1.07
CA ILE A 53 -1.45 5.39 -0.13
C ILE A 53 -2.46 4.52 -0.88
N TYR A 54 -3.27 3.75 -0.18
CA TYR A 54 -4.34 2.97 -0.79
C TYR A 54 -5.33 3.86 -1.54
N ASN A 55 -5.80 4.94 -0.93
CA ASN A 55 -6.73 5.88 -1.55
C ASN A 55 -6.12 6.54 -2.81
N SER A 56 -4.80 6.75 -2.82
CA SER A 56 -4.08 7.24 -4.00
C SER A 56 -3.97 6.20 -5.13
N LEU A 57 -3.99 4.90 -4.79
CA LEU A 57 -3.80 3.80 -5.74
C LEU A 57 -5.11 3.22 -6.28
N ASP A 58 -6.20 3.26 -5.51
CA ASP A 58 -7.48 2.63 -5.83
C ASP A 58 -8.62 3.66 -5.90
N GLU A 59 -8.54 4.56 -6.90
CA GLU A 59 -9.52 5.64 -7.12
C GLU A 59 -10.96 5.15 -7.38
N GLY A 60 -11.17 3.84 -7.60
CA GLY A 60 -12.48 3.23 -7.84
C GLY A 60 -12.90 2.17 -6.82
N GLU A 61 -12.22 2.08 -5.67
CA GLU A 61 -12.48 1.08 -4.61
C GLU A 61 -12.52 -0.38 -5.11
N LYS A 62 -11.89 -0.70 -6.24
CA LYS A 62 -11.91 -2.04 -6.86
C LYS A 62 -11.24 -3.09 -6.00
N TYR A 63 -10.30 -2.66 -5.16
CA TYR A 63 -9.53 -3.49 -4.25
C TYR A 63 -10.08 -3.53 -2.82
N LYS A 64 -11.12 -2.75 -2.51
CA LYS A 64 -11.76 -2.73 -1.18
C LYS A 64 -12.19 -4.12 -0.72
N LYS A 65 -12.73 -4.94 -1.63
CA LYS A 65 -13.13 -6.33 -1.37
C LYS A 65 -11.97 -7.29 -1.01
N PHE A 66 -10.73 -6.86 -1.24
CA PHE A 66 -9.53 -7.64 -0.91
C PHE A 66 -8.86 -7.16 0.39
N VAL A 67 -9.38 -6.11 1.04
CA VAL A 67 -8.91 -5.64 2.35
C VAL A 67 -9.53 -6.55 3.42
N LEU A 68 -8.68 -7.24 4.17
CA LEU A 68 -9.07 -8.16 5.24
C LEU A 68 -9.20 -7.44 6.59
N GLU A 69 -8.23 -6.59 6.91
CA GLU A 69 -8.15 -5.90 8.20
C GLU A 69 -7.64 -4.47 7.99
N ARG A 70 -8.17 -3.53 8.79
CA ARG A 70 -7.59 -2.20 8.95
C ARG A 70 -6.94 -2.14 10.34
N ARG A 71 -5.62 -1.96 10.38
CA ARG A 71 -4.84 -1.87 11.62
C ARG A 71 -4.50 -0.41 11.89
N GLU A 72 -4.54 0.00 13.14
CA GLU A 72 -4.04 1.31 13.52
C GLU A 72 -2.53 1.41 13.25
N ASP A 73 -2.02 2.61 12.97
CA ASP A 73 -0.58 2.78 12.67
C ASP A 73 0.33 2.40 13.86
N ASN A 74 -0.22 2.39 15.08
CA ASN A 74 0.46 1.99 16.32
C ASN A 74 0.39 0.48 16.62
N TRP A 75 -0.04 -0.35 15.67
CA TRP A 75 -0.14 -1.79 15.87
C TRP A 75 1.24 -2.43 16.06
N GLY A 76 1.67 -2.57 17.33
CA GLY A 76 2.99 -3.07 17.72
C GLY A 76 3.84 -2.10 18.57
N GLY A 77 3.32 -0.90 18.88
CA GLY A 77 3.93 -0.03 19.90
C GLY A 77 3.72 -0.63 21.31
N PRO A 78 4.64 -0.39 22.26
CA PRO A 78 4.44 -0.83 23.64
C PRO A 78 3.12 -0.27 24.15
N LYS A 79 2.29 -1.13 24.76
CA LYS A 79 1.17 -0.67 25.58
C LYS A 79 1.78 0.16 26.70
N GLU A 80 1.62 1.47 26.65
CA GLU A 80 1.82 2.29 27.84
C GLU A 80 0.84 1.75 28.90
N GLY A 81 1.41 1.35 30.04
CA GLY A 81 0.73 0.70 31.15
C GLY A 81 0.02 1.67 32.08
#